data_AF-A0A0F2PAX8-F1
#
_entry.id   AF-A0A0F2PAX8-F1
#
_cell.length_a   1.000
_cell.length_b   1.000
_cell.length_c   1.000
_cell.angle_alpha   90.00
_cell.angle_beta   90.00
_cell.angle_gamma   90.00
#
_symmetry.space_group_name_H-M   'P 1'
#
loop_
_entity.id
_entity.type
_entity.pdbx_description
1 polymer ?
#
loop_
_entity_poly.entity_id
_entity_poly.type
_entity_poly.pdbx_seq_one_letter_code
_entity_poly.pdbx_strand_id
1 'polypeptide(L)' 'MFKKLCPYCHEDSYSASGVGNWVCPYCSKNITDVLPETAGSKKLYQVDTNQEVIDNEEIKSNKV' A
#
# COMPACT_ATOMS: atom_id res chain seq x y z
N MET A 1 -2.93 1.47 12.17
CA MET A 1 -2.49 2.60 11.32
C MET A 1 -3.07 2.37 9.94
N PHE A 2 -3.56 3.41 9.28
CA PHE A 2 -4.13 3.34 7.94
C PHE A 2 -3.25 4.10 6.97
N LYS A 3 -3.31 3.73 5.69
CA LYS A 3 -2.69 4.47 4.61
C LYS A 3 -3.64 4.67 3.44
N LYS A 4 -3.47 5.75 2.69
CA LYS A 4 -4.15 6.04 1.42
C LYS A 4 -3.10 6.41 0.38
N LEU A 5 -3.22 5.87 -0.83
CA LEU A 5 -2.42 6.31 -1.96
C LEU A 5 -3.02 7.60 -2.54
N CYS A 6 -2.25 8.68 -2.59
CA CYS A 6 -2.73 9.94 -3.15
C CYS A 6 -2.84 9.86 -4.69
N PRO A 7 -4.00 10.09 -5.32
CA PRO A 7 -4.14 10.04 -6.78
C PRO A 7 -3.55 11.26 -7.51
N TYR A 8 -3.10 12.28 -6.76
CA TYR A 8 -2.56 13.52 -7.32
C TYR A 8 -1.03 13.56 -7.34
N CYS A 9 -0.40 13.04 -6.29
CA CYS A 9 1.06 13.03 -6.15
C CYS A 9 1.65 11.63 -6.00
N HIS A 10 0.82 10.59 -5.96
CA HIS A 10 1.20 9.18 -5.86
C HIS A 10 2.02 8.79 -4.61
N GLU A 11 1.99 9.64 -3.58
CA GLU A 11 2.62 9.36 -2.29
C GLU A 11 1.68 8.63 -1.33
N ASP A 12 2.25 7.75 -0.49
CA ASP A 12 1.54 7.06 0.60
C ASP A 12 1.26 8.05 1.75
N SER A 13 0.00 8.38 1.98
CA SER A 13 -0.41 9.18 3.14
C SER A 13 -0.83 8.28 4.29
N TYR A 14 -0.29 8.51 5.49
CA TYR A 14 -0.60 7.71 6.69
C TYR A 14 -1.48 8.47 7.68
N SER A 15 -2.38 7.76 8.36
CA SER A 15 -3.24 8.31 9.43
C SER A 15 -3.51 7.27 10.51
N ALA A 16 -3.82 7.74 11.72
CA ALA A 16 -4.29 6.89 12.81
C ALA A 16 -5.74 6.41 12.60
N SER A 17 -6.53 7.14 11.80
CA SER A 17 -7.93 6.84 11.49
C SER A 17 -8.13 6.56 10.00
N GLY A 18 -8.92 5.53 9.68
CA GLY A 18 -9.37 5.25 8.30
C GLY A 18 -10.50 6.16 7.84
N VAL A 19 -11.21 6.81 8.77
CA VAL A 19 -12.43 7.59 8.51
C VAL A 19 -12.22 9.07 8.80
N GLY A 20 -13.09 9.90 8.23
CA GLY A 20 -13.10 11.36 8.39
C GLY A 20 -12.30 12.10 7.32
N ASN A 21 -12.19 13.42 7.51
CA ASN A 21 -11.50 14.29 6.57
C ASN A 21 -10.02 13.91 6.47
N TRP A 22 -9.56 13.70 5.25
CA TRP A 22 -8.17 13.32 4.98
C TRP A 22 -7.59 14.20 3.89
N VAL A 23 -6.56 14.95 4.24
CA VAL A 23 -5.79 15.78 3.31
C VAL A 23 -4.41 15.16 3.14
N CYS A 24 -3.96 15.01 1.90
CA CYS A 24 -2.62 14.51 1.60
C CYS A 24 -1.56 15.49 2.15
N PRO A 25 -0.61 15.04 2.99
CA PRO A 25 0.39 15.93 3.59
C PRO A 25 1.45 16.41 2.59
N TYR A 26 1.55 15.76 1.42
CA TYR A 26 2.57 16.07 0.41
C TYR A 26 2.09 17.11 -0.61
N CYS A 27 0.82 17.04 -1.04
CA CYS A 27 0.27 17.93 -2.07
C CYS A 27 -0.93 18.76 -1.61
N SER A 28 -1.34 18.64 -0.34
CA SER A 28 -2.47 19.35 0.26
C SER A 28 -3.83 19.12 -0.43
N LYS A 29 -3.95 18.09 -1.27
CA LYS A 29 -5.22 17.70 -1.89
C LYS A 29 -6.09 16.89 -0.94
N ASN A 30 -7.40 17.08 -1.03
CA ASN A 30 -8.36 16.28 -0.29
C ASN A 30 -8.42 14.87 -0.89
N ILE A 31 -8.24 13.86 -0.06
CA ILE A 31 -8.28 12.42 -0.38
C ILE A 31 -9.24 11.67 0.57
N THR A 32 -10.23 12.38 1.10
CA THR A 32 -11.26 11.83 2.00
C THR A 32 -11.98 10.65 1.34
N ASP A 33 -12.29 10.75 0.05
CA ASP A 33 -13.03 9.74 -0.70
C ASP A 33 -12.17 8.55 -1.18
N VAL A 34 -10.86 8.61 -1.01
CA VAL A 34 -9.96 7.48 -1.34
C VAL A 34 -10.11 6.41 -0.26
N LEU A 35 -10.23 5.14 -0.65
CA LEU A 35 -10.33 4.04 0.31
C LEU A 35 -9.02 3.85 1.08
N PRO A 36 -9.05 3.84 2.43
CA PRO A 36 -7.90 3.53 3.25
C PRO A 36 -7.59 2.03 3.23
N GLU A 37 -6.30 1.70 3.29
CA GLU A 37 -5.79 0.37 3.53
C GLU A 37 -5.16 0.30 4.93
N THR A 38 -5.15 -0.87 5.55
CA THR A 38 -4.43 -1.06 6.82
C THR A 38 -2.92 -0.98 6.55
N ALA A 39 -2.23 -0.01 7.15
CA ALA A 39 -0.79 0.08 7.03
C ALA A 39 -0.15 -1.14 7.72
N GLY A 40 0.63 -1.90 6.94
CA GLY A 40 1.27 -3.13 7.41
C GLY A 40 0.45 -4.40 7.20
N SER A 41 -0.79 -4.34 6.69
CA SER A 41 -1.41 -5.56 6.19
C SER A 41 -0.72 -5.97 4.90
N LYS A 42 -0.13 -7.16 4.85
CA LYS A 42 0.15 -7.81 3.57
C LYS A 42 -1.20 -7.91 2.87
N LYS A 43 -1.37 -7.27 1.70
CA LYS A 43 -2.47 -7.63 0.80
C LYS A 43 -2.27 -9.10 0.50
N LEU A 44 -2.97 -9.96 1.23
CA LEU A 44 -3.33 -11.27 0.70
C LEU A 44 -4.28 -10.93 -0.44
N TYR A 45 -3.72 -10.69 -1.62
CA TYR A 45 -4.50 -10.80 -2.85
C TYR A 45 -5.22 -12.13 -2.72
N GLN A 46 -6.56 -12.11 -2.76
CA GLN A 46 -7.29 -13.34 -3.01
C GLN A 46 -6.82 -13.79 -4.38
N VAL A 47 -5.92 -14.77 -4.37
CA VAL A 47 -5.55 -15.52 -5.56
C VAL A 47 -6.84 -16.23 -5.95
N ASP A 48 -7.57 -15.66 -6.92
CA ASP A 48 -8.47 -16.46 -7.73
C ASP A 48 -7.56 -17.55 -8.33
N THR A 49 -7.69 -18.77 -7.83
CA THR A 49 -6.88 -19.92 -8.24
C THR A 49 -6.98 -20.12 -9.74
N ASN A 50 -6.03 -19.54 -10.49
CA ASN A 50 -5.54 -19.91 -11.83
C ASN A 50 -4.48 -18.92 -12.35
N GLN A 51 -3.45 -18.60 -11.56
CA GLN A 51 -2.23 -17.99 -12.12
C GLN A 51 -1.00 -18.48 -11.37
N GLU A 52 -0.13 -19.19 -12.08
CA GLU A 52 1.14 -19.74 -11.60
C GLU A 52 2.06 -18.64 -11.06
N VAL A 53 2.47 -18.78 -9.80
CA VAL A 53 3.45 -17.90 -9.15
C VAL A 53 4.83 -18.49 -9.38
N ILE A 54 5.66 -17.82 -10.18
CA ILE A 54 7.10 -18.09 -10.26
C ILE A 54 7.80 -17.03 -9.41
N ASP A 55 8.05 -17.36 -8.15
CA ASP A 55 8.90 -16.55 -7.28
C ASP A 55 10.35 -17.05 -7.39
N ASN A 56 11.20 -16.34 -8.13
CA ASN A 56 12.65 -16.54 -8.08
C ASN A 56 13.22 -15.74 -6.90
N GLU A 57 13.39 -16.39 -5.74
CA GLU A 57 14.31 -15.93 -4.71
C GLU A 57 15.74 -16.38 -5.06
N GLU A 58 16.57 -15.48 -5.58
CA GLU A 58 18.03 -15.57 -5.46
C GLU A 58 18.52 -14.14 -5.19
N ILE A 59 19.20 -13.84 -4.08
CA ILE A 59 20.63 -14.06 -3.93
C ILE A 59 20.95 -14.14 -2.43
N LYS A 60 21.51 -15.27 -1.98
CA LYS A 60 22.41 -15.29 -0.81
C LYS A 60 23.82 -15.62 -1.29
N SER A 61 24.55 -14.55 -1.59
CA SER A 61 25.98 -14.31 -1.38
C SER A 61 26.91 -15.53 -1.32
N ASN A 62 27.74 -15.65 -2.35
CA ASN A 62 28.95 -16.46 -2.42
C ASN A 62 29.82 -16.38 -1.16
N LYS A 63 30.22 -17.55 -0.64
CA LYS A 63 31.44 -17.73 0.12
C LYS A 63 31.87 -19.19 0.02
N VAL A 64 32.88 -19.48 -0.81
CA VAL A 64 34.17 -20.14 -0.50
C VAL A 64 35.03 -20.04 -1.76
#